data_AF-A0A931NC93-F1
#
_entry.id   AF-A0A931NC93-F1
#
_cell.length_a   1.000
_cell.length_b   1.000
_cell.length_c   1.000
_cell.angle_alpha   90.00
_cell.angle_beta   90.00
_cell.angle_gamma   90.00
#
_symmetry.space_group_name_H-M   'P 1'
#
loop_
_entity.id
_entity.type
_entity.pdbx_description
1 polymer ?
#
loop_
_entity_poly.entity_id
_entity_poly.type
_entity_poly.pdbx_seq_one_letter_code
_entity_poly.pdbx_strand_id
1 'polypeptide(L)'
;MRATSRHQSGFTIIELIVVIVILGVLAATALPRFVDIGDDAKTAAVQGVAGAAGSAMTLNYSGCAIKNHSTADATKCKLVNDCTDVAGLMQGGAMPAGYVASDAGGSSTTNGTSLTCTIETSDGKKSATYTGIAAGN
;
A
#
# COMPACT_ATOMS: atom_id res chain seq x y z
N MET A 1 -0.39 -62.02 34.45
CA MET A 1 -0.26 -60.70 33.78
C MET A 1 0.48 -59.78 34.73
N ARG A 2 1.72 -59.38 34.39
CA ARG A 2 2.54 -58.50 35.22
C ARG A 2 2.51 -57.11 34.58
N ALA A 3 1.81 -56.16 35.20
CA ALA A 3 1.72 -54.79 34.71
C ALA A 3 3.07 -54.08 34.89
N THR A 4 3.67 -53.64 33.79
CA THR A 4 4.87 -52.80 33.80
C THR A 4 4.44 -51.36 34.09
N SER A 5 4.68 -50.86 35.30
CA SER A 5 4.46 -49.44 35.61
C SER A 5 5.43 -48.59 34.80
N ARG A 6 4.92 -47.82 33.84
CA ARG A 6 5.73 -46.84 33.12
C ARG A 6 6.06 -45.71 34.08
N HIS A 7 7.35 -45.47 34.30
CA HIS A 7 7.84 -44.36 35.12
C HIS A 7 7.44 -43.05 34.42
N GLN A 8 6.51 -42.29 35.01
CA GLN A 8 6.15 -40.97 34.52
C GLN A 8 7.27 -40.01 34.95
N SER A 9 8.18 -39.66 34.05
CA SER A 9 9.15 -38.60 34.32
C SER A 9 8.40 -37.26 34.33
N GLY A 10 8.17 -36.71 35.53
CA GLY A 10 7.67 -35.35 35.67
C GLY A 10 8.70 -34.35 35.15
N PHE A 11 8.22 -33.28 34.51
CA PHE A 11 9.05 -32.14 34.11
C PHE A 11 9.58 -31.43 35.36
N THR A 12 10.86 -31.06 35.39
CA THR A 12 11.42 -30.38 36.56
C THR A 12 11.01 -28.90 36.54
N ILE A 13 10.79 -28.31 37.73
CA ILE A 13 10.42 -26.88 37.83
C ILE A 13 11.53 -26.00 37.22
N ILE A 14 12.79 -26.40 37.33
CA ILE A 14 13.91 -25.63 36.75
C ILE A 14 13.89 -25.63 35.23
N GLU A 15 13.44 -26.71 34.61
CA GLU A 15 13.29 -26.82 33.16
C GLU A 15 12.20 -25.86 32.66
N LEU A 16 11.13 -25.67 33.45
CA LEU A 16 10.09 -24.69 33.13
C LEU A 16 10.61 -23.26 33.26
N ILE A 17 11.39 -22.97 34.31
CA ILE A 17 11.98 -21.65 34.55
C ILE A 17 12.95 -21.29 33.43
N VAL A 18 13.81 -22.22 33.01
CA VAL A 18 14.79 -21.94 31.94
C VAL A 18 14.08 -21.63 30.62
N VAL A 19 12.99 -22.32 30.31
CA VAL A 19 12.21 -22.09 29.08
C VAL A 19 11.61 -20.69 29.06
N ILE A 20 10.96 -20.25 30.13
CA ILE A 20 10.36 -18.90 30.16
C ILE A 20 11.42 -17.80 30.13
N VAL A 21 12.60 -18.03 30.71
CA VAL A 21 13.73 -17.10 30.64
C VAL A 21 14.25 -16.98 29.21
N ILE A 22 14.44 -18.12 28.52
CA ILE A 22 14.87 -18.12 27.11
C ILE A 22 13.83 -17.42 26.24
N LEU A 23 12.54 -17.75 26.40
CA LEU A 23 11.45 -17.08 25.68
C LEU A 23 11.41 -15.58 25.97
N GLY A 24 11.70 -15.16 27.22
CA GLY A 24 11.78 -13.75 27.59
C GLY A 24 12.88 -12.99 26.84
N VAL A 25 14.08 -13.57 26.73
CA VAL A 25 15.21 -12.95 26.00
C VAL A 25 14.94 -12.92 24.49
N LEU A 26 14.38 -14.00 23.92
CA LEU A 26 14.01 -14.05 22.51
C LEU A 26 12.91 -13.04 22.18
N ALA A 27 11.90 -12.90 23.04
CA ALA A 27 10.84 -11.91 22.86
C ALA A 27 11.39 -10.48 22.94
N ALA A 28 12.25 -10.18 23.92
CA ALA A 28 12.84 -8.85 24.10
C ALA A 28 13.67 -8.39 22.88
N THR A 29 14.30 -9.32 22.17
CA THR A 29 15.13 -9.02 20.99
C THR A 29 14.36 -9.07 19.67
N ALA A 30 13.34 -9.93 19.54
CA ALA A 30 12.56 -10.08 18.31
C ALA A 30 11.43 -9.05 18.15
N LEU A 31 10.78 -8.63 19.25
CA LEU A 31 9.63 -7.74 19.19
C LEU A 31 9.93 -6.37 18.53
N PRO A 32 11.04 -5.66 18.84
CA PRO A 32 11.33 -4.38 18.19
C PRO A 32 11.44 -4.50 16.67
N ARG A 33 12.16 -5.54 16.20
CA ARG A 33 12.34 -5.80 14.77
C ARG A 33 11.03 -6.13 14.05
N PHE A 34 10.13 -6.84 14.71
CA PHE A 34 8.84 -7.18 14.12
C PHE A 34 7.96 -5.94 13.87
N VAL A 35 8.01 -4.96 14.78
CA VAL A 35 7.28 -3.69 14.62
C VAL A 35 7.85 -2.87 13.46
N ASP A 36 9.19 -2.76 13.38
CA ASP A 36 9.86 -2.01 12.32
C ASP A 36 9.50 -2.56 10.92
N ILE A 37 9.51 -3.89 10.74
CA ILE A 37 9.13 -4.54 9.47
C ILE A 37 7.70 -4.22 9.07
N GLY A 38 6.78 -4.14 10.04
CA GLY A 38 5.39 -3.78 9.77
C GLY A 38 5.25 -2.36 9.22
N ASP A 39 6.02 -1.41 9.74
CA ASP A 39 6.01 -0.03 9.29
C ASP A 39 6.70 0.16 7.93
N ASP A 40 7.80 -0.56 7.70
CA ASP A 40 8.48 -0.60 6.41
C ASP A 40 7.59 -1.22 5.33
N ALA A 41 6.87 -2.30 5.66
CA ALA A 41 5.93 -2.95 4.75
C ALA A 41 4.80 -2.00 4.32
N LYS A 42 4.23 -1.23 5.26
CA LYS A 42 3.21 -0.22 4.93
C LYS A 42 3.77 0.90 4.05
N THR A 43 4.99 1.34 4.34
CA THR A 43 5.68 2.37 3.55
C THR A 43 5.94 1.89 2.12
N ALA A 44 6.42 0.65 1.96
CA ALA A 44 6.61 0.04 0.65
C ALA A 44 5.28 -0.15 -0.11
N ALA A 45 4.21 -0.52 0.60
CA ALA A 45 2.90 -0.69 0.00
C ALA A 45 2.33 0.64 -0.54
N VAL A 46 2.38 1.72 0.25
CA VAL A 46 1.90 3.04 -0.22
C VAL A 46 2.73 3.57 -1.38
N GLN A 47 4.05 3.34 -1.37
CA GLN A 47 4.92 3.66 -2.51
C GLN A 47 4.57 2.84 -3.76
N GLY A 48 4.25 1.55 -3.60
CA GLY A 48 3.79 0.70 -4.68
C GLY A 48 2.50 1.20 -5.31
N VAL A 49 1.52 1.60 -4.49
CA VAL A 49 0.25 2.18 -4.98
C VAL A 49 0.50 3.51 -5.68
N ALA A 50 1.32 4.41 -5.12
CA ALA A 50 1.67 5.68 -5.74
C ALA A 50 2.38 5.49 -7.10
N GLY A 51 3.30 4.52 -7.20
CA GLY A 51 3.95 4.17 -8.45
C GLY A 51 2.99 3.64 -9.51
N ALA A 52 2.05 2.78 -9.11
CA ALA A 52 0.99 2.29 -9.99
C ALA A 52 0.05 3.43 -10.45
N ALA A 53 -0.33 4.33 -9.54
CA ALA A 53 -1.17 5.49 -9.79
C ALA A 53 -0.52 6.46 -10.81
N GLY A 54 0.75 6.82 -10.61
CA GLY A 54 1.50 7.67 -11.55
C GLY A 54 1.68 7.01 -12.93
N SER A 55 1.91 5.70 -12.96
CA SER A 55 1.97 4.94 -14.21
C SER A 55 0.63 4.96 -14.94
N ALA A 56 -0.48 4.74 -14.23
CA ALA A 56 -1.82 4.77 -14.80
C ALA A 56 -2.17 6.14 -15.40
N MET A 57 -1.83 7.24 -14.72
CA MET A 57 -2.00 8.59 -15.26
C MET A 57 -1.15 8.86 -16.50
N THR A 58 0.11 8.45 -16.49
CA THR A 58 1.00 8.62 -17.65
C THR A 58 0.49 7.85 -18.86
N LEU A 59 0.05 6.60 -18.66
CA LEU A 59 -0.56 5.79 -19.71
C LEU A 59 -1.85 6.43 -20.22
N ASN A 60 -2.74 6.89 -19.33
CA ASN A 60 -3.96 7.59 -19.72
C ASN A 60 -3.67 8.86 -20.52
N TYR A 61 -2.72 9.69 -20.09
CA TYR A 61 -2.31 10.88 -20.83
C TYR A 61 -1.80 10.54 -22.23
N SER A 62 -0.96 9.51 -22.36
CA SER A 62 -0.47 9.05 -23.67
C SER A 62 -1.60 8.55 -24.57
N GLY A 63 -2.59 7.85 -24.01
CA GLY A 63 -3.79 7.41 -24.72
C GLY A 63 -4.66 8.58 -25.16
N CYS A 64 -4.85 9.56 -24.27
CA CYS A 64 -5.54 10.81 -24.55
C CYS A 64 -4.87 11.60 -25.67
N ALA A 65 -3.54 11.74 -25.67
CA ALA A 65 -2.82 12.47 -26.71
C ALA A 65 -3.08 11.91 -28.12
N ILE A 66 -3.18 10.58 -28.26
CA ILE A 66 -3.52 9.91 -29.54
C ILE A 66 -4.96 10.19 -29.96
N LYS A 67 -5.86 10.42 -29.00
CA LYS A 67 -7.28 10.72 -29.20
C LYS A 67 -7.56 12.23 -29.22
N ASN A 68 -6.53 13.07 -29.37
CA ASN A 68 -6.64 14.53 -29.31
C ASN A 68 -7.35 15.01 -28.03
N HIS A 69 -7.02 14.35 -26.91
CA HIS A 69 -7.63 14.51 -25.59
C HIS A 69 -9.14 14.30 -25.52
N SER A 70 -9.76 13.72 -26.55
CA SER A 70 -11.18 13.43 -26.53
C SER A 70 -11.53 12.30 -25.56
N THR A 71 -12.43 12.60 -24.62
CA THR A 71 -12.98 11.64 -23.67
C THR A 71 -14.11 10.77 -24.22
N ALA A 72 -14.42 10.88 -25.52
CA ALA A 72 -15.48 10.09 -26.18
C ALA A 72 -15.16 8.58 -26.22
N ASP A 73 -13.88 8.22 -26.22
CA ASP A 73 -13.40 6.83 -26.11
C ASP A 73 -12.83 6.60 -24.70
N ALA A 74 -13.75 6.29 -23.77
CA ALA A 74 -13.42 6.11 -22.36
C ALA A 74 -12.54 4.87 -22.08
N THR A 75 -12.19 4.08 -23.10
CA THR A 75 -11.22 2.97 -23.00
C THR A 75 -9.78 3.44 -23.25
N LYS A 76 -9.60 4.58 -23.94
CA LYS A 76 -8.29 5.12 -24.32
C LYS A 76 -7.99 6.45 -23.65
N CYS A 77 -9.01 7.22 -23.29
CA CYS A 77 -8.86 8.50 -22.61
C CYS A 77 -9.95 8.66 -21.56
N LYS A 78 -9.56 8.65 -20.30
CA LYS A 78 -10.40 9.06 -19.18
C LYS A 78 -10.04 10.49 -18.80
N LEU A 79 -11.06 11.25 -18.41
CA LEU A 79 -10.88 12.57 -17.82
C LEU A 79 -10.11 12.45 -16.51
N VAL A 80 -9.08 13.28 -16.36
CA VAL A 80 -8.26 13.47 -15.17
C VAL A 80 -8.08 14.96 -15.01
N ASN A 81 -8.87 15.56 -14.13
CA ASN A 81 -8.68 16.95 -13.72
C ASN A 81 -7.84 17.04 -12.44
N ASP A 82 -7.94 16.03 -11.57
CA ASP A 82 -7.20 15.98 -10.31
C ASP A 82 -6.76 14.55 -9.98
N CYS A 83 -6.00 14.39 -8.91
CA CYS A 83 -5.44 13.14 -8.48
C CYS A 83 -6.48 12.18 -7.93
N THR A 84 -7.69 12.63 -7.58
CA THR A 84 -8.77 11.75 -7.14
C THR A 84 -9.36 10.94 -8.30
N ASP A 85 -9.27 11.47 -9.54
CA ASP A 85 -9.68 10.78 -10.76
C ASP A 85 -8.84 9.52 -11.07
N VAL A 86 -7.69 9.35 -10.41
CA VAL A 86 -6.83 8.17 -10.58
C VAL A 86 -7.54 6.86 -10.29
N ALA A 87 -8.54 6.89 -9.40
CA ALA A 87 -9.36 5.73 -9.08
C ALA A 87 -9.96 5.11 -10.36
N GLY A 88 -10.42 5.94 -11.30
CA GLY A 88 -11.00 5.51 -12.57
C GLY A 88 -9.98 4.93 -13.57
N LEU A 89 -8.68 5.14 -13.32
CA LEU A 89 -7.59 4.61 -14.15
C LEU A 89 -7.03 3.29 -13.62
N MET A 90 -7.25 2.98 -12.34
CA MET A 90 -6.76 1.76 -11.72
C MET A 90 -7.63 0.55 -12.12
N GLN A 91 -7.05 -0.65 -12.00
CA GLN A 91 -7.76 -1.89 -12.31
C GLN A 91 -8.98 -2.05 -11.40
N GLY A 92 -10.17 -2.19 -12.00
CA GLY A 92 -11.43 -2.24 -11.27
C GLY A 92 -12.12 -0.88 -11.07
N GLY A 93 -11.51 0.22 -11.53
CA GLY A 93 -12.13 1.55 -11.50
C GLY A 93 -12.29 2.13 -10.09
N ALA A 94 -11.48 1.66 -9.14
CA ALA A 94 -11.46 2.15 -7.77
C ALA A 94 -10.03 2.11 -7.21
N MET A 95 -9.77 2.93 -6.20
CA MET A 95 -8.56 2.82 -5.39
C MET A 95 -8.58 1.50 -4.60
N PRO A 96 -7.41 0.87 -4.37
CA PRO A 96 -7.31 -0.27 -3.45
C PRO A 96 -7.83 0.11 -2.06
N ALA A 97 -8.49 -0.84 -1.39
CA ALA A 97 -9.04 -0.61 -0.06
C ALA A 97 -7.95 -0.14 0.93
N GLY A 98 -8.26 0.89 1.71
CA GLY A 98 -7.33 1.46 2.68
C GLY A 98 -6.37 2.51 2.13
N TYR A 99 -6.53 2.93 0.87
CA TYR A 99 -5.76 4.02 0.27
C TYR A 99 -6.67 5.10 -0.29
N VAL A 100 -6.25 6.35 -0.16
CA VAL A 100 -6.91 7.52 -0.73
C VAL A 100 -5.91 8.31 -1.56
N ALA A 101 -6.38 8.93 -2.64
CA ALA A 101 -5.58 9.84 -3.45
C ALA A 101 -6.01 11.29 -3.16
N SER A 102 -5.06 12.20 -3.12
CA SER A 102 -5.29 13.62 -2.91
C SER A 102 -4.30 14.49 -3.69
N ASP A 103 -4.67 15.74 -3.89
CA ASP A 103 -3.90 16.73 -4.65
C ASP A 103 -3.30 17.79 -3.72
N ALA A 104 -2.06 18.20 -3.99
CA ALA A 104 -1.47 19.38 -3.35
C ALA A 104 -1.76 20.69 -4.11
N GLY A 105 -2.25 20.62 -5.36
CA GLY A 105 -2.36 21.76 -6.29
C GLY A 105 -3.77 22.10 -6.79
N GLY A 106 -4.79 21.29 -6.46
CA GLY A 106 -6.15 21.43 -6.97
C GLY A 106 -6.34 20.93 -8.41
N SER A 107 -7.58 20.95 -8.90
CA SER A 107 -7.94 20.43 -10.22
C SER A 107 -7.45 21.35 -11.36
N SER A 108 -6.96 20.75 -12.45
CA SER A 108 -6.60 21.43 -13.70
C SER A 108 -7.31 20.78 -14.88
N THR A 109 -8.05 21.59 -15.65
CA THR A 109 -8.68 21.15 -16.91
C THR A 109 -7.74 21.31 -18.11
N THR A 110 -6.49 21.71 -17.88
CA THR A 110 -5.52 21.95 -18.96
C THR A 110 -4.71 20.69 -19.19
N ASN A 111 -4.92 20.05 -20.33
CA ASN A 111 -4.18 18.87 -20.78
C ASN A 111 -2.66 19.05 -20.68
N GLY A 112 -1.98 18.09 -20.07
CA GLY A 112 -0.52 18.08 -19.94
C GLY A 112 0.00 18.84 -18.72
N THR A 113 -0.89 19.41 -17.88
CA THR A 113 -0.49 20.03 -16.61
C THR A 113 -0.03 18.96 -15.63
N SER A 114 1.17 19.12 -15.08
CA SER A 114 1.66 18.25 -14.01
C SER A 114 0.93 18.54 -12.70
N LEU A 115 0.37 17.49 -12.08
CA LEU A 115 -0.26 17.51 -10.77
C LEU A 115 0.70 16.89 -9.75
N THR A 116 0.76 17.44 -8.55
CA THR A 116 1.45 16.78 -7.42
C THR A 116 0.41 16.00 -6.63
N CYS A 117 0.44 14.68 -6.81
CA CYS A 117 -0.48 13.76 -6.19
C CYS A 117 0.12 13.10 -4.97
N THR A 118 -0.72 12.77 -4.01
CA THR A 118 -0.36 12.03 -2.81
C THR A 118 -1.28 10.83 -2.69
N ILE A 119 -0.71 9.64 -2.52
CA ILE A 119 -1.44 8.48 -2.00
C ILE A 119 -1.19 8.42 -0.51
N GLU A 120 -2.25 8.26 0.26
CA GLU A 120 -2.19 8.14 1.72
C GLU A 120 -2.96 6.90 2.16
N THR A 121 -2.49 6.26 3.23
CA THR A 121 -3.26 5.21 3.90
C THR A 121 -4.48 5.83 4.58
N SER A 122 -5.60 5.12 4.65
CA SER A 122 -6.85 5.66 5.22
C SER A 122 -6.77 6.02 6.71
N ASP A 123 -5.74 5.56 7.41
CA ASP A 123 -5.43 5.93 8.78
C ASP A 123 -4.54 7.18 8.90
N GLY A 124 -4.14 7.77 7.77
CA GLY A 124 -3.35 9.00 7.66
C GLY A 124 -1.89 8.88 8.10
N LYS A 125 -1.38 7.65 8.25
CA LYS A 125 -0.06 7.43 8.88
C LYS A 125 1.09 7.32 7.89
N LYS A 126 0.81 6.91 6.65
CA LYS A 126 1.82 6.70 5.61
C LYS A 126 1.33 7.31 4.32
N SER A 127 2.19 8.10 3.69
CA SER A 127 1.90 8.75 2.41
C SER A 127 3.08 8.60 1.45
N ALA A 128 2.78 8.61 0.16
CA ALA A 128 3.77 8.68 -0.90
C ALA A 128 3.29 9.65 -1.98
N THR A 129 4.18 10.52 -2.44
CA THR A 129 3.89 11.49 -3.51
C THR A 129 4.30 10.94 -4.87
N TYR A 130 3.56 11.34 -5.90
CA TYR A 130 3.89 11.05 -7.29
C TYR A 130 3.43 12.20 -8.19
N THR A 131 3.98 12.27 -9.39
CA THR A 131 3.57 13.25 -10.39
C THR A 131 2.43 12.67 -11.21
N GLY A 132 1.28 13.34 -11.18
CA GLY A 132 0.15 13.11 -12.08
C GLY A 132 0.19 14.05 -13.29
N ILE A 133 -0.63 13.76 -14.29
CA ILE A 133 -0.77 14.61 -15.49
C ILE A 133 -2.26 14.75 -15.80
N ALA A 134 -2.75 15.99 -15.82
CA ALA A 134 -4.11 16.28 -16.23
C ALA A 134 -4.33 15.93 -17.70
N ALA A 135 -5.46 15.29 -18.01
CA ALA A 135 -5.74 14.76 -19.34
C ALA A 135 -7.23 14.60 -19.59
N GLY A 136 -7.64 14.81 -20.84
CA GLY A 136 -9.00 14.62 -21.30
C GLY A 136 -9.81 15.91 -21.20
N ASN A 137 -10.52 16.24 -22.25
CA ASN A 137 -11.56 17.27 -22.29
C ASN A 137 -12.60 17.01 -23.39
#